data_AF-A0A7J9MK56-F1
#
_entry.id   AF-A0A7J9MK56-F1
#
_cell.length_a   1.000
_cell.length_b   1.000
_cell.length_c   1.000
_cell.angle_alpha   90.00
_cell.angle_beta   90.00
_cell.angle_gamma   90.00
#
_symmetry.space_group_name_H-M   'P 1'
#
loop_
_entity.id
_entity.type
_entity.pdbx_description
1 polymer ?
#
loop_
_entity_poly.entity_id
_entity_poly.type
_entity_poly.pdbx_seq_one_letter_code
_entity_poly.pdbx_strand_id
1 'polypeptide(L)' 'YGYVSIEKQRQRLPVYKYRTAILCLVESHATTIVVGETGSGKTAQIPQFLKEAGWADGGRVIACTQPRRQAVTNFKS' A
#
# COMPACT_ATOMS: atom_id res chain seq x y z
N TYR A 1 26.80 -2.75 9.39
CA TYR A 1 25.39 -2.60 9.78
C TYR A 1 24.53 -3.24 8.69
N GLY A 2 23.86 -4.35 9.00
CA GLY A 2 23.15 -5.15 7.99
C GLY A 2 21.93 -4.41 7.44
N TYR A 3 21.91 -4.19 6.14
CA TYR A 3 20.72 -3.73 5.42
C TYR A 3 19.59 -4.75 5.64
N VAL A 4 18.53 -4.34 6.33
CA VAL A 4 17.30 -5.11 6.42
C VAL A 4 16.68 -5.10 5.02
N SER A 5 16.33 -6.27 4.47
CA SER A 5 15.71 -6.35 3.15
C SER A 5 14.44 -5.49 3.10
N ILE A 6 14.15 -4.90 1.94
CA ILE A 6 12.97 -4.04 1.71
C ILE A 6 11.68 -4.76 2.15
N GLU A 7 11.61 -6.08 1.95
CA GLU A 7 10.50 -6.92 2.40
C GLU A 7 10.34 -6.93 3.92
N LYS A 8 11.44 -7.11 4.67
CA LYS A 8 11.41 -7.06 6.14
C LYS A 8 11.05 -5.67 6.65
N GLN A 9 11.46 -4.60 5.97
CA GLN A 9 11.03 -3.23 6.31
C GLN A 9 9.52 -3.06 6.09
N ARG A 10 8.98 -3.61 4.99
CA ARG A 10 7.55 -3.57 4.70
C ARG A 10 6.72 -4.32 5.73
N GLN A 11 7.16 -5.50 6.16
CA GLN A 11 6.46 -6.30 7.17
C GLN A 11 6.37 -5.62 8.54
N ARG A 12 7.25 -4.65 8.83
CA ARG A 12 7.24 -3.89 10.09
C ARG A 12 6.20 -2.78 10.13
N LEU A 13 5.68 -2.34 8.98
CA LEU A 13 4.72 -1.25 8.94
C LEU A 13 3.35 -1.72 9.49
N PRO A 14 2.66 -0.89 10.31
CA PRO A 14 1.42 -1.29 10.96
C PRO A 14 0.34 -1.79 9.98
N VAL A 15 0.25 -1.21 8.79
CA VAL A 15 -0.76 -1.59 7.78
C VAL A 15 -0.58 -3.03 7.25
N TYR A 16 0.63 -3.60 7.33
CA TYR A 16 0.90 -4.96 6.84
C TYR A 16 0.07 -6.02 7.57
N LYS A 17 -0.15 -5.85 8.88
CA LYS A 17 -0.98 -6.76 9.70
C LYS A 17 -2.42 -6.85 9.21
N TYR A 18 -2.90 -5.83 8.50
CA TYR A 18 -4.27 -5.72 8.01
C TYR A 18 -4.40 -6.07 6.52
N ARG A 19 -3.33 -6.55 5.86
CA ARG A 19 -3.31 -6.84 4.41
C ARG A 19 -4.52 -7.67 3.96
N THR A 20 -4.76 -8.82 4.59
CA THR A 20 -5.85 -9.72 4.21
C THR A 20 -7.22 -9.09 4.41
N ALA A 21 -7.42 -8.37 5.52
CA ALA A 21 -8.68 -7.69 5.80
C ALA A 21 -8.95 -6.59 4.78
N ILE A 22 -7.94 -5.80 4.40
CA ILE A 22 -8.05 -4.76 3.39
C ILE A 22 -8.44 -5.35 2.03
N LEU A 23 -7.78 -6.44 1.60
CA LEU A 23 -8.09 -7.09 0.32
C LEU A 23 -9.53 -7.62 0.29
N CYS A 24 -9.96 -8.32 1.35
CA CYS A 24 -11.32 -8.83 1.46
C CYS A 24 -12.37 -7.71 1.44
N LEU A 25 -12.11 -6.58 2.13
CA LEU A 25 -13.01 -5.43 2.13
C LEU A 25 -13.13 -4.77 0.75
N VAL A 26 -12.00 -4.61 0.04
CA VAL A 26 -11.99 -4.02 -1.31
C VAL A 26 -12.65 -4.94 -2.34
N GLU A 27 -12.54 -6.27 -2.18
CA GLU A 27 -13.28 -7.24 -3.01
C GLU A 27 -14.78 -7.22 -2.74
N SER A 28 -15.19 -7.04 -1.49
CA SER A 28 -16.59 -7.11 -1.08
C SER A 28 -17.36 -5.79 -1.25
N HIS A 29 -16.65 -4.65 -1.28
CA HIS A 29 -17.26 -3.33 -1.30
C HIS A 29 -16.69 -2.46 -2.42
N ALA A 30 -17.57 -1.84 -3.20
CA ALA A 30 -17.18 -0.88 -4.24
C ALA A 30 -16.43 0.35 -3.68
N THR A 31 -16.57 0.66 -2.40
CA THR A 31 -15.85 1.76 -1.73
C THR A 31 -15.42 1.32 -0.33
N THR A 32 -14.12 1.44 -0.04
CA THR A 32 -13.53 1.11 1.27
C THR A 32 -12.78 2.32 1.82
N ILE A 33 -13.06 2.71 3.07
CA ILE A 33 -12.37 3.81 3.76
C ILE A 33 -11.35 3.23 4.73
N VAL A 34 -10.07 3.57 4.54
CA VAL A 34 -8.98 3.10 5.42
C VAL A 34 -8.43 4.26 6.25
N VAL A 35 -8.62 4.18 7.56
CA VAL A 35 -8.12 5.17 8.53
C VAL A 35 -6.88 4.63 9.23
N GLY A 36 -5.90 5.50 9.45
CA GLY A 36 -4.74 5.18 10.28
C GLY A 36 -3.80 6.38 10.38
N GLU A 37 -2.90 6.35 11.36
CA GLU A 37 -1.97 7.45 11.62
C GLU A 37 -0.97 7.67 10.48
N THR A 38 -0.45 8.89 10.34
CA THR A 38 0.64 9.20 9.41
C THR A 38 1.86 8.32 9.75
N GLY A 39 2.55 7.79 8.73
CA GLY A 39 3.66 6.86 8.93
C GLY A 39 3.26 5.38 9.07
N SER A 40 1.95 5.06 9.14
CA SER A 40 1.50 3.66 9.25
C SER A 40 1.70 2.81 7.98
N GLY A 41 2.10 3.43 6.87
CA GLY A 41 2.39 2.75 5.60
C GLY A 41 1.24 2.71 4.58
N LYS A 42 0.07 3.30 4.87
CA LYS A 42 -1.15 3.24 4.03
C LYS A 42 -0.87 3.54 2.54
N THR A 43 -0.39 4.73 2.24
CA THR A 43 -0.16 5.19 0.86
C THR A 43 0.95 4.42 0.14
N ALA A 44 1.90 3.84 0.89
CA ALA A 44 3.03 3.11 0.32
C ALA A 44 2.71 1.62 0.05
N GLN A 45 1.86 1.00 0.88
CA GLN A 45 1.65 -0.45 0.83
C GLN A 45 0.30 -0.91 0.29
N ILE A 46 -0.78 -0.14 0.50
CA ILE A 46 -2.12 -0.54 0.02
C ILE A 46 -2.14 -0.73 -1.51
N PRO A 47 -1.55 0.18 -2.32
CA PRO A 47 -1.50 -0.02 -3.78
C PRO A 47 -0.70 -1.26 -4.17
N GLN A 48 0.35 -1.58 -3.41
CA GLN A 48 1.16 -2.77 -3.64
C GLN A 48 0.36 -4.05 -3.37
N PHE A 49 -0.41 -4.09 -2.28
CA PHE A 49 -1.28 -5.23 -1.97
C PHE A 49 -2.32 -5.47 -3.06
N LEU A 50 -2.95 -4.41 -3.56
CA LEU A 50 -3.91 -4.49 -4.66
C LEU A 50 -3.25 -5.02 -5.93
N LYS A 51 -2.06 -4.52 -6.27
CA LYS A 51 -1.30 -5.01 -7.43
C LYS A 51 -0.98 -6.50 -7.30
N GLU A 52 -0.48 -6.93 -6.14
CA GLU A 52 -0.16 -8.33 -5.85
C GLU A 52 -1.39 -9.25 -5.86
N ALA A 53 -2.57 -8.70 -5.56
CA ALA A 53 -3.85 -9.42 -5.60
C ALA A 53 -4.51 -9.41 -7.01
N GLY A 54 -3.81 -8.94 -8.05
CA GLY A 54 -4.30 -8.97 -9.43
C GLY A 54 -5.32 -7.88 -9.79
N TRP A 55 -5.45 -6.84 -8.96
CA TRP A 55 -6.38 -5.73 -9.24
C TRP A 55 -5.97 -4.86 -10.44
N ALA A 56 -4.72 -4.97 -10.87
CA ALA A 56 -4.20 -4.32 -12.08
C ALA A 56 -4.18 -5.27 -13.30
N ASP A 57 -4.72 -6.49 -13.18
CA ASP A 57 -4.73 -7.45 -14.28
C ASP A 57 -5.89 -7.15 -15.25
N GLY A 58 -5.78 -7.66 -16.48
CA GLY A 58 -6.82 -7.50 -17.50
C GLY A 58 -6.95 -6.07 -18.04
N GLY A 59 -5.86 -5.30 -18.04
CA GLY A 59 -5.83 -3.91 -18.53
C GLY A 59 -6.32 -2.86 -17.52
N ARG A 60 -6.58 -3.26 -16.28
CA ARG A 60 -6.97 -2.34 -15.20
C ARG A 60 -5.74 -1.61 -14.63
N VAL A 61 -5.94 -0.41 -14.09
CA VAL A 61 -4.86 0.40 -13.52
C VAL A 61 -5.22 0.82 -12.10
N ILE A 62 -4.25 0.73 -11.19
CA ILE A 62 -4.36 1.27 -9.83
C ILE A 62 -3.87 2.71 -9.85
N ALA A 63 -4.79 3.65 -9.62
CA ALA A 63 -4.46 5.06 -9.50
C ALA A 63 -4.37 5.45 -8.02
N CYS A 64 -3.32 6.18 -7.66
CA CYS A 64 -3.15 6.74 -6.32
C CYS A 64 -3.00 8.24 -6.45
N THR A 65 -3.91 9.01 -5.85
CA THR A 65 -3.86 10.47 -5.84
C THR A 65 -3.27 10.95 -4.53
N GLN A 66 -2.46 12.01 -4.59
CA GLN A 66 -1.93 12.69 -3.41
C GLN A 66 -2.28 14.18 -3.50
N PRO A 67 -2.84 14.78 -2.43
CA PRO A 67 -3.35 16.15 -2.48
C PRO A 67 -2.25 17.22 -2.53
N ARG A 68 -0.97 16.88 -2.31
CA ARG A 68 0.16 17.82 -2.31
C ARG A 68 1.32 17.25 -3.13
N ARG A 69 1.94 18.09 -3.99
CA ARG A 69 3.07 17.74 -4.90
C ARG A 69 4.34 17.25 -4.18
N GLN A 70 4.37 17.23 -2.85
CA GLN A 70 5.49 16.72 -2.04
C GLN A 70 5.10 15.43 -1.31
N ALA A 71 5.13 14.31 -2.03
CA ALA A 71 5.29 12.98 -1.46
C ALA A 71 5.73 11.95 -2.53
N VAL A 72 6.47 12.41 -3.56
CA VAL A 72 7.12 11.55 -4.57
C VAL A 72 8.60 11.95 -4.66
N THR A 73 9.32 11.80 -3.56
CA THR A 73 10.78 11.83 -3.55
C THR A 73 11.26 11.06 -2.33
N ASN A 74 11.62 9.78 -2.55
CA ASN A 74 12.77 9.09 -1.96
C ASN A 74 12.57 7.56 -2.06
N PHE A 75 13.24 6.93 -3.03
CA PHE A 75 14.15 5.79 -2.80
C PHE A 75 14.85 5.40 -4.12
N LYS A 76 15.92 6.12 -4.45
CA LYS A 76 17.02 5.62 -5.27
C LYS A 76 18.31 6.18 -4.70
N SER A 77 19.03 5.35 -3.96
CA SER A 77 20.47 5.41 -3.73
C SER A 77 20.90 4.00 -3.39
#